data_AF-A0A316I660-F1
#
_entry.id   AF-A0A316I660-F1
#
_cell.length_a   1.000
_cell.length_b   1.000
_cell.length_c   1.000
_cell.angle_alpha   90.00
_cell.angle_beta   90.00
_cell.angle_gamma   90.00
#
_symmetry.space_group_name_H-M   'P 1'
#
loop_
_entity.id
_entity.type
_entity.pdbx_description
1 polymer ?
#
loop_
_entity_poly.entity_id
_entity_poly.type
_entity_poly.pdbx_seq_one_letter_code
_entity_poly.pdbx_strand_id
1 'polypeptide(L)'
;MPVATTSDHVDLRDDLIRLVTSRLLDPLEILLPQADLADLRDQVRIDAEMWAAQLLGEDGALAKQVAIRLMAVLYPGDTPFDPPDRWWATPLGRVTARRAGHPSKEGVSLGVAGAMLGITRQGVHDLVSRKKLLRHPDGGVTVDSIRARLDQRREL
;
A
#
# COMPACT_ATOMS: atom_id res chain seq x y z
N MET A 1 20.77 -6.91 -5.20
CA MET A 1 19.61 -6.05 -4.90
C MET A 1 18.51 -6.42 -5.87
N PRO A 2 17.36 -6.93 -5.41
CA PRO A 2 16.28 -7.31 -6.31
C PRO A 2 15.55 -6.05 -6.73
N VAL A 3 15.75 -5.73 -7.99
CA VAL A 3 15.09 -4.65 -8.71
C VAL A 3 13.61 -5.02 -8.78
N ALA A 4 12.72 -4.05 -8.49
CA ALA A 4 11.29 -4.27 -8.72
C ALA A 4 11.10 -4.68 -10.18
N THR A 5 10.28 -5.71 -10.44
CA THR A 5 10.14 -6.21 -11.80
C THR A 5 9.40 -5.19 -12.65
N THR A 6 9.63 -5.19 -13.97
CA THR A 6 8.83 -4.39 -14.91
C THR A 6 7.32 -4.70 -14.75
N SER A 7 6.98 -5.94 -14.39
CA SER A 7 5.60 -6.34 -14.09
C SER A 7 5.05 -5.65 -12.84
N ASP A 8 5.81 -5.58 -11.74
CA ASP A 8 5.38 -4.89 -10.52
C ASP A 8 5.14 -3.39 -10.75
N HIS A 9 5.98 -2.77 -11.59
CA HIS A 9 5.83 -1.37 -11.97
C HIS A 9 4.55 -1.14 -12.77
N VAL A 10 4.32 -1.96 -13.80
CA VAL A 10 3.12 -1.90 -14.65
C VAL A 10 1.85 -2.12 -13.81
N ASP A 11 1.83 -3.16 -12.96
CA ASP A 11 0.69 -3.48 -12.10
C ASP A 11 0.37 -2.32 -11.13
N LEU A 12 1.40 -1.73 -10.53
CA LEU A 12 1.23 -0.61 -9.61
C LEU A 12 0.75 0.65 -10.32
N ARG A 13 1.33 0.98 -11.47
CA ARG A 13 0.89 2.11 -12.30
C ARG A 13 -0.58 1.97 -12.68
N ASP A 14 -0.98 0.82 -13.18
CA ASP A 14 -2.35 0.58 -13.64
C ASP A 14 -3.34 0.64 -12.47
N ASP A 15 -2.95 0.12 -11.30
CA ASP A 15 -3.72 0.26 -10.06
C ASP A 15 -3.87 1.73 -9.64
N LEU A 16 -2.80 2.53 -9.71
CA LEU A 16 -2.83 3.96 -9.39
C LEU A 16 -3.74 4.74 -10.34
N ILE A 17 -3.63 4.51 -11.66
CA ILE A 17 -4.49 5.14 -12.67
C ILE A 17 -5.96 4.84 -12.37
N ARG A 18 -6.28 3.56 -12.14
CA ARG A 18 -7.63 3.10 -11.82
C ARG A 18 -8.15 3.76 -10.55
N LEU A 19 -7.34 3.81 -9.49
CA LEU A 19 -7.75 4.37 -8.20
C LEU A 19 -7.97 5.89 -8.25
N VAL A 20 -7.04 6.63 -8.84
CA VAL A 20 -7.15 8.10 -8.99
C VAL A 20 -8.35 8.45 -9.87
N THR A 21 -8.52 7.74 -10.98
CA THR A 21 -9.68 7.91 -11.87
C THR A 21 -10.98 7.70 -11.10
N SER A 22 -11.18 6.51 -10.55
CA SER A 22 -12.46 6.12 -9.93
C SER A 22 -12.81 6.86 -8.65
N ARG A 23 -11.82 7.38 -7.91
CA ARG A 23 -12.06 8.04 -6.63
C ARG A 23 -11.97 9.55 -6.65
N LEU A 24 -11.30 10.13 -7.64
CA LEU A 24 -11.13 11.57 -7.73
C LEU A 24 -11.76 12.14 -9.00
N LEU A 25 -11.47 11.56 -10.17
CA LEU A 25 -11.92 12.12 -11.45
C LEU A 25 -13.38 11.81 -11.76
N ASP A 26 -13.81 10.56 -11.59
CA ASP A 26 -15.19 10.16 -11.88
C ASP A 26 -16.19 10.93 -10.96
N PRO A 27 -15.92 11.13 -9.65
CA PRO A 27 -16.75 12.01 -8.82
C PRO A 27 -16.76 13.48 -9.27
N LEU A 28 -15.65 14.00 -9.78
CA LEU A 28 -15.60 15.37 -10.33
C LEU A 28 -16.45 15.49 -11.60
N GLU A 29 -16.42 14.51 -12.49
CA GLU A 29 -17.31 14.45 -13.67
C GLU A 29 -18.79 14.44 -13.27
N ILE A 30 -19.14 13.73 -12.19
CA ILE A 30 -20.52 13.72 -11.67
C ILE A 30 -20.93 15.11 -11.15
N LEU A 31 -20.06 15.77 -10.38
CA LEU A 31 -20.36 17.07 -9.78
C LEU A 31 -20.27 18.24 -10.78
N LEU A 32 -19.39 18.12 -11.77
CA LEU A 32 -19.06 19.16 -12.74
C LEU A 32 -19.21 18.61 -14.17
N PRO A 33 -20.43 18.30 -14.63
CA PRO A 33 -20.66 17.61 -15.91
C PRO A 33 -20.25 18.42 -17.15
N GLN A 34 -19.95 19.71 -17.00
CA GLN A 34 -19.47 20.60 -18.06
C GLN A 34 -17.95 20.80 -18.02
N ALA A 35 -17.27 20.29 -16.99
CA ALA A 35 -15.82 20.36 -16.92
C ALA A 35 -15.21 19.32 -17.85
N ASP A 36 -14.28 19.75 -18.70
CA ASP A 36 -13.45 18.83 -19.47
C ASP A 36 -12.28 18.34 -18.61
N LEU A 37 -12.28 17.05 -18.29
CA LEU A 37 -11.23 16.42 -17.49
C LEU A 37 -10.22 15.63 -18.34
N ALA A 38 -10.26 15.72 -19.68
CA ALA A 38 -9.38 14.94 -20.56
C ALA A 38 -7.89 15.15 -20.24
N ASP A 39 -7.47 16.42 -20.15
CA ASP A 39 -6.08 16.78 -19.83
C ASP A 39 -5.65 16.25 -18.46
N LEU A 40 -6.56 16.26 -17.47
CA LEU A 40 -6.27 15.76 -16.13
C LEU A 40 -6.13 14.22 -16.13
N ARG A 41 -6.95 13.52 -16.93
CA ARG A 41 -6.83 12.06 -17.11
C ARG A 41 -5.50 11.69 -17.75
N ASP A 42 -5.05 12.48 -18.73
CA ASP A 42 -3.75 12.27 -19.37
C ASP A 42 -2.59 12.53 -18.41
N GLN A 43 -2.68 13.61 -17.61
CA GLN A 43 -1.69 13.91 -16.57
C GLN A 43 -1.60 12.79 -15.52
N VAL A 44 -2.73 12.20 -15.11
CA VAL A 44 -2.73 11.07 -14.16
C VAL A 44 -1.98 9.86 -14.71
N ARG A 45 -2.06 9.58 -16.02
CA ARG A 45 -1.30 8.46 -16.62
C ARG A 45 0.20 8.72 -16.54
N ILE A 46 0.63 9.96 -16.78
CA ILE A 46 2.04 10.37 -16.70
C ILE A 46 2.52 10.32 -15.25
N ASP A 47 1.76 10.89 -14.32
CA ASP A 47 2.15 10.95 -12.91
C ASP A 47 2.15 9.57 -12.24
N ALA A 48 1.26 8.67 -12.67
CA ALA A 48 1.24 7.29 -12.16
C ALA A 48 2.53 6.53 -12.46
N GLU A 49 3.17 6.76 -13.61
CA GLU A 49 4.49 6.21 -13.91
C GLU A 49 5.53 6.71 -12.90
N MET A 50 5.52 8.01 -12.61
CA MET A 50 6.43 8.63 -11.66
C MET A 50 6.20 8.12 -10.23
N TRP A 51 4.95 8.06 -9.78
CA TRP A 51 4.62 7.56 -8.45
C TRP A 51 4.98 6.08 -8.30
N ALA A 52 4.74 5.25 -9.32
CA ALA A 52 5.15 3.85 -9.30
C ALA A 52 6.68 3.72 -9.16
N ALA A 53 7.45 4.51 -9.93
CA ALA A 53 8.90 4.55 -9.82
C ALA A 53 9.36 4.98 -8.42
N GLN A 54 8.78 6.03 -7.85
CA GLN A 54 9.10 6.52 -6.50
C GLN A 54 8.79 5.49 -5.42
N LEU A 55 7.64 4.82 -5.52
CA LEU A 55 7.19 3.81 -4.56
C LEU A 55 8.02 2.52 -4.59
N LEU A 56 8.55 2.16 -5.77
CA LEU A 56 9.38 0.97 -5.98
C LEU A 56 10.88 1.24 -5.85
N GLY A 57 11.28 2.51 -5.93
CA GLY A 57 12.67 2.98 -5.88
C GLY A 57 13.41 2.72 -4.56
N GLU A 58 14.68 3.08 -4.52
CA GLU A 58 15.56 2.79 -3.39
C GLU A 58 15.38 3.76 -2.21
N ASP A 59 14.94 5.00 -2.49
CA ASP A 59 14.66 6.00 -1.46
C ASP A 59 13.42 5.61 -0.64
N GLY A 60 13.67 4.96 0.50
CA GLY A 60 12.62 4.52 1.42
C GLY A 60 11.83 5.67 2.05
N ALA A 61 12.44 6.84 2.25
CA ALA A 61 11.79 7.99 2.85
C ALA A 61 10.80 8.62 1.86
N LEU A 62 11.24 8.84 0.62
CA LEU A 62 10.38 9.31 -0.47
C LEU A 62 9.25 8.31 -0.73
N ALA A 63 9.55 7.02 -0.82
CA ALA A 63 8.54 6.00 -1.04
C ALA A 63 7.48 5.97 0.08
N LYS A 64 7.90 6.12 1.35
CA LYS A 64 6.96 6.23 2.48
C LYS A 64 6.10 7.48 2.38
N GLN A 65 6.69 8.64 2.07
CA GLN A 65 5.96 9.90 1.92
C GLN A 65 4.91 9.83 0.80
N VAL A 66 5.29 9.30 -0.37
CA VAL A 66 4.38 9.14 -1.51
C VAL A 66 3.24 8.18 -1.16
N ALA A 67 3.54 7.06 -0.49
CA ALA A 67 2.51 6.12 -0.04
C ALA A 67 1.51 6.81 0.92
N ILE A 68 2.00 7.50 1.95
CA ILE A 68 1.13 8.21 2.91
C ILE A 68 0.27 9.26 2.21
N ARG A 69 0.85 10.05 1.31
CA ARG A 69 0.12 11.08 0.54
C ARG A 69 -1.00 10.45 -0.29
N LEU A 70 -0.70 9.40 -1.05
CA LEU A 70 -1.70 8.70 -1.86
C LEU A 70 -2.81 8.10 -1.00
N MET A 71 -2.46 7.51 0.14
CA MET A 71 -3.44 6.94 1.07
C MET A 71 -4.37 8.01 1.63
N ALA A 72 -3.84 9.17 2.05
CA ALA A 72 -4.64 10.26 2.59
C ALA A 72 -5.64 10.83 1.57
N VAL A 73 -5.26 10.91 0.30
CA VAL A 73 -6.12 11.46 -0.77
C VAL A 73 -7.11 10.44 -1.30
N LEU A 74 -6.70 9.17 -1.48
CA LEU A 74 -7.53 8.14 -2.11
C LEU A 74 -8.48 7.45 -1.14
N TYR A 75 -8.25 7.57 0.16
CA TYR A 75 -9.09 6.97 1.19
C TYR A 75 -9.45 8.01 2.25
N PRO A 76 -10.17 9.08 1.86
CA PRO A 76 -10.59 10.09 2.80
C PRO A 76 -11.62 9.50 3.77
N GLY A 77 -11.56 9.91 5.03
CA GLY A 77 -12.52 9.52 6.05
C GLY A 77 -12.16 10.10 7.40
N ASP A 78 -13.16 10.29 8.26
CA ASP A 78 -12.98 10.83 9.61
C ASP A 78 -12.51 9.76 10.61
N THR A 79 -12.54 8.49 10.20
CA THR A 79 -12.05 7.36 10.99
C THR A 79 -10.66 6.95 10.55
N PRO A 80 -9.84 6.36 11.45
CA PRO A 80 -8.57 5.77 11.07
C PRO A 80 -8.73 4.80 9.90
N PHE A 81 -7.81 4.86 8.94
CA PHE A 81 -7.81 3.96 7.78
C PHE A 81 -7.78 2.50 8.24
N ASP A 82 -8.81 1.72 7.88
CA ASP A 82 -8.95 0.31 8.25
C ASP A 82 -9.48 -0.50 7.05
N PRO A 83 -8.61 -0.86 6.10
CA PRO A 83 -9.03 -1.50 4.86
C PRO A 83 -9.39 -2.97 5.08
N PRO A 84 -10.26 -3.55 4.23
CA PRO A 84 -10.53 -4.98 4.26
C PRO A 84 -9.27 -5.79 3.88
N ASP A 85 -9.15 -7.02 4.38
CA ASP A 85 -7.97 -7.88 4.16
C ASP A 85 -7.54 -7.99 2.68
N ARG A 86 -8.50 -8.11 1.76
CA ARG A 86 -8.25 -8.19 0.31
C ARG A 86 -7.50 -6.98 -0.26
N TRP A 87 -7.57 -5.82 0.41
CA TRP A 87 -6.88 -4.61 -0.02
C TRP A 87 -5.36 -4.79 0.03
N TRP A 88 -4.84 -5.50 1.03
CA TRP A 88 -3.42 -5.75 1.18
C TRP A 88 -2.82 -6.56 0.03
N ALA A 89 -3.64 -7.31 -0.70
CA ALA A 89 -3.24 -8.04 -1.89
C ALA A 89 -3.16 -7.16 -3.15
N THR A 90 -3.69 -5.94 -3.15
CA THR A 90 -3.60 -5.01 -4.30
C THR A 90 -2.17 -4.51 -4.51
N PRO A 91 -1.77 -4.10 -5.72
CA PRO A 91 -0.45 -3.50 -5.95
C PRO A 91 -0.15 -2.34 -4.99
N LEU A 92 -1.06 -1.37 -4.82
CA LEU A 92 -0.87 -0.29 -3.86
C LEU A 92 -0.83 -0.80 -2.41
N GLY A 93 -1.66 -1.77 -2.05
CA GLY A 93 -1.68 -2.37 -0.70
C GLY A 93 -0.36 -3.05 -0.32
N ARG A 94 0.21 -3.84 -1.21
CA ARG A 94 1.50 -4.53 -1.00
C ARG A 94 2.64 -3.52 -0.80
N VAL A 95 2.68 -2.49 -1.63
CA VAL A 95 3.68 -1.42 -1.53
C VAL A 95 3.51 -0.64 -0.23
N THR A 96 2.28 -0.30 0.15
CA THR A 96 1.99 0.42 1.38
C THR A 96 2.42 -0.40 2.60
N ALA A 97 2.07 -1.69 2.66
CA ALA A 97 2.47 -2.59 3.73
C ALA A 97 4.00 -2.61 3.92
N ARG A 98 4.75 -2.59 2.82
CA ARG A 98 6.22 -2.54 2.86
C ARG A 98 6.74 -1.17 3.32
N ARG A 99 6.34 -0.10 2.62
CA ARG A 99 6.92 1.24 2.80
C ARG A 99 6.48 1.92 4.09
N ALA A 100 5.19 1.84 4.40
CA ALA A 100 4.57 2.56 5.50
C ALA A 100 4.04 1.63 6.60
N GLY A 101 3.80 0.34 6.31
CA GLY A 101 3.09 -0.56 7.23
C GLY A 101 1.59 -0.26 7.25
N HIS A 102 0.94 -0.51 8.39
CA HIS A 102 -0.42 -0.05 8.63
C HIS A 102 -0.39 1.45 8.98
N PRO A 103 -1.00 2.34 8.17
CA PRO A 103 -0.83 3.79 8.34
C PRO A 103 -1.37 4.36 9.67
N SER A 104 -2.28 3.63 10.32
CA SER A 104 -3.06 4.09 11.46
C SER A 104 -2.91 3.26 12.74
N LYS A 105 -2.09 2.19 12.71
CA LYS A 105 -1.97 1.24 13.83
C LYS A 105 -0.52 0.87 14.07
N GLU A 106 -0.12 0.73 15.33
CA GLU A 106 1.21 0.23 15.72
C GLU A 106 1.24 -1.30 15.83
N GLY A 107 0.10 -1.91 16.15
CA GLY A 107 -0.13 -3.35 16.21
C GLY A 107 -1.36 -3.77 15.43
N VAL A 108 -1.32 -4.98 14.86
CA VAL A 108 -2.42 -5.56 14.09
C VAL A 108 -2.71 -7.00 14.51
N SER A 109 -3.94 -7.46 14.25
CA SER A 109 -4.32 -8.85 14.49
C SER A 109 -3.52 -9.81 13.60
N LEU A 110 -3.47 -11.09 13.97
CA LEU A 110 -2.79 -12.11 13.16
C LEU A 110 -3.42 -12.28 11.77
N GLY A 111 -4.72 -11.99 11.62
CA GLY A 111 -5.41 -12.02 10.33
C GLY A 111 -4.91 -10.91 9.41
N VAL A 112 -4.95 -9.67 9.90
CA VAL A 112 -4.47 -8.49 9.18
C VAL A 112 -2.98 -8.62 8.85
N ALA A 113 -2.16 -9.11 9.79
CA ALA A 113 -0.76 -9.41 9.54
C ALA A 113 -0.57 -10.43 8.41
N GLY A 114 -1.41 -11.46 8.34
CA GLY A 114 -1.39 -12.47 7.28
C GLY A 114 -1.71 -11.84 5.93
N ALA A 115 -2.74 -11.00 5.88
CA ALA A 115 -3.11 -10.26 4.68
C ALA A 115 -1.98 -9.33 4.20
N MET A 116 -1.37 -8.55 5.10
CA MET A 116 -0.23 -7.67 4.80
C MET A 116 0.99 -8.44 4.28
N LEU A 117 1.24 -9.64 4.81
CA LEU A 117 2.37 -10.49 4.44
C LEU A 117 2.08 -11.41 3.23
N GLY A 118 0.84 -11.45 2.74
CA GLY A 118 0.39 -12.40 1.73
C GLY A 118 0.53 -13.87 2.16
N ILE A 119 0.28 -14.17 3.44
CA ILE A 119 0.35 -15.53 4.00
C ILE A 119 -0.88 -15.84 4.86
N THR A 120 -1.05 -17.10 5.23
CA THR A 120 -2.14 -17.50 6.12
C THR A 120 -1.91 -17.01 7.56
N ARG A 121 -3.00 -16.90 8.33
CA ARG A 121 -2.95 -16.63 9.78
C ARG A 121 -2.06 -17.63 10.52
N GLN A 122 -2.08 -18.91 10.10
CA GLN A 122 -1.21 -19.94 10.67
C GLN A 122 0.26 -19.65 10.39
N GLY A 123 0.60 -19.21 9.16
CA GLY A 123 1.96 -18.79 8.82
C GLY A 123 2.46 -17.62 9.68
N VAL A 124 1.58 -16.67 10.02
CA VAL A 124 1.92 -15.59 10.97
C VAL A 124 2.19 -16.17 12.37
N HIS A 125 1.36 -17.10 12.83
CA HIS A 125 1.55 -17.75 14.12
C HIS A 125 2.92 -18.46 14.20
N ASP A 126 3.31 -19.15 13.13
CA ASP A 126 4.61 -19.82 13.02
C ASP A 126 5.77 -18.82 13.00
N LEU A 127 5.60 -17.65 12.37
CA LEU A 127 6.61 -16.59 12.43
C LEU A 127 6.76 -16.01 13.83
N VAL A 128 5.66 -15.84 14.57
CA VAL A 128 5.68 -15.37 15.96
C VAL A 128 6.36 -16.41 16.86
N SER A 129 6.03 -17.70 16.74
CA SER A 129 6.63 -18.76 17.56
C SER A 129 8.15 -18.87 17.33
N ARG A 130 8.60 -18.61 16.10
CA ARG A 130 10.02 -18.56 15.71
C ARG A 130 10.70 -17.21 16.00
N LYS A 131 10.03 -16.27 16.69
CA LYS A 131 10.54 -14.93 16.99
C LYS A 131 10.94 -14.12 15.74
N LYS A 132 10.30 -14.37 14.61
CA LYS A 132 10.49 -13.64 13.34
C LYS A 132 9.47 -12.50 13.16
N LEU A 133 8.42 -12.49 13.96
CA LEU A 133 7.53 -11.34 14.16
C LEU A 133 7.43 -11.05 15.66
N LEU A 134 7.27 -9.79 16.02
CA LEU A 134 7.20 -9.34 17.41
C LEU A 134 5.74 -9.17 17.82
N ARG A 135 5.39 -9.66 19.01
CA ARG A 135 4.05 -9.46 19.58
C ARG A 135 3.87 -8.00 20.00
N HIS A 136 2.69 -7.46 19.76
CA HIS A 136 2.30 -6.16 20.31
C HIS A 136 1.75 -6.37 21.74
N PRO A 137 1.98 -5.43 22.69
CA PRO A 137 1.48 -5.54 24.07
C PRO A 137 -0.03 -5.76 24.16
N ASP A 138 -0.80 -5.09 23.31
CA ASP A 138 -2.27 -5.20 23.26
C ASP A 138 -2.77 -6.43 22.48
N GLY A 139 -1.88 -7.34 22.12
CA GLY A 139 -2.18 -8.54 21.34
C GLY A 139 -1.92 -8.38 19.84
N GLY A 140 -1.81 -9.53 19.14
CA GLY A 140 -1.41 -9.56 17.73
C GLY A 140 0.10 -9.38 17.53
N VAL A 141 0.49 -8.64 16.50
CA VAL A 141 1.90 -8.38 16.13
C VAL A 141 2.14 -6.92 15.77
N THR A 142 3.38 -6.46 15.98
CA THR A 142 3.78 -5.08 15.65
C THR A 142 3.91 -4.89 14.15
N VAL A 143 3.47 -3.73 13.67
CA VAL A 143 3.58 -3.31 12.26
C VAL A 143 5.03 -3.19 11.82
N ASP A 144 5.92 -2.72 12.69
CA ASP A 144 7.35 -2.61 12.37
C ASP A 144 7.98 -3.98 12.12
N SER A 145 7.61 -5.01 12.88
CA SER A 145 8.12 -6.37 12.62
C SER A 145 7.61 -6.95 11.29
N ILE A 146 6.39 -6.59 10.87
CA ILE A 146 5.84 -6.96 9.56
C ILE A 146 6.66 -6.27 8.44
N ARG A 147 6.89 -4.97 8.56
CA ARG A 147 7.69 -4.19 7.59
C ARG A 147 9.10 -4.74 7.44
N ALA A 148 9.80 -4.94 8.56
CA ALA A 148 11.14 -5.52 8.57
C ALA A 148 11.16 -6.90 7.89
N ARG A 149 10.12 -7.71 8.07
CA ARG A 149 10.01 -9.02 7.41
C ARG A 149 9.78 -8.91 5.90
N LEU A 150 8.97 -7.95 5.46
CA LEU A 150 8.73 -7.67 4.04
C LEU A 150 10.01 -7.20 3.34
N ASP A 151 10.80 -6.34 4.00
CA ASP A 151 12.07 -5.85 3.47
C ASP A 151 13.09 -7.00 3.30
N GLN A 152 13.20 -7.90 4.28
CA GLN A 152 14.06 -9.09 4.18
C GLN A 152 13.68 -10.06 3.05
N ARG A 153 12.39 -10.15 2.69
CA ARG A 153 11.96 -11.03 1.59
C ARG A 153 12.40 -10.52 0.23
N ARG A 154 12.66 -9.22 0.11
CA ARG A 154 13.19 -8.66 -1.13
C ARG A 154 14.60 -9.20 -1.31
N GLU A 155 15.49 -9.04 -0.34
CA GLU A 155 16.93 -9.39 -0.45
C GLU A 155 17.26 -10.85 -0.85
N LEU A 156 16.29 -11.78 -0.77
CA LEU A 156 16.41 -13.20 -1.11
C LEU A 156 15.97 -13.49 -2.55
#